data_AF-A0A154R4R0-F1
#
_entry.id   AF-A0A154R4R0-F1
#
_cell.length_a   1.000
_cell.length_b   1.000
_cell.length_c   1.000
_cell.angle_alpha   90.00
_cell.angle_beta   90.00
_cell.angle_gamma   90.00
#
_symmetry.space_group_name_H-M   'P 1'
#
loop_
_entity.id
_entity.type
_entity.pdbx_description
1 polymer ?
#
loop_
_entity_poly.entity_id
_entity_poly.type
_entity_poly.pdbx_seq_one_letter_code
_entity_poly.pdbx_strand_id
1 'polypeptide(L)'
;MNEFEWRRQMRGLRRPLAPRRDLWAAIEAALDDAGQGDPHATAPPAAPPRRRWRVAAGLAASLLLAGGLGWHWRQVPATTPLATAAKLPASWKPSDPRLAGAAIELDAARMELQMAIRQAPDSPALQRLLGRTERQQAQLRHLAGQAG
;
A
#
# COMPACT_ATOMS: atom_id res chain seq x y z
N MET A 1 24.72 -5.88 -3.18
CA MET A 1 24.58 -5.20 -4.48
C MET A 1 25.10 -3.77 -4.31
N ASN A 2 26.01 -3.28 -5.16
CA ASN A 2 26.68 -1.99 -4.96
C ASN A 2 25.85 -0.84 -5.58
N GLU A 3 25.88 0.37 -5.01
CA GLU A 3 25.05 1.52 -5.44
C GLU A 3 25.31 1.90 -6.91
N PHE A 4 26.55 1.74 -7.36
CA PHE A 4 26.94 1.99 -8.74
C PHE A 4 26.24 1.07 -9.74
N GLU A 5 26.01 -0.19 -9.38
CA GLU A 5 25.26 -1.14 -10.22
C GLU A 5 23.80 -0.72 -10.34
N TRP A 6 23.20 -0.25 -9.24
CA TRP A 6 21.83 0.28 -9.25
C TRP A 6 21.70 1.51 -10.16
N ARG A 7 22.60 2.49 -10.03
CA ARG A 7 22.59 3.69 -10.87
C ARG A 7 22.86 3.36 -12.35
N ARG A 8 23.64 2.32 -12.64
CA ARG A 8 23.86 1.82 -14.01
C ARG A 8 22.60 1.17 -14.57
N GLN A 9 21.93 0.34 -13.79
CA GLN A 9 20.69 -0.33 -14.19
C GLN A 9 19.56 0.68 -14.43
N MET A 10 19.41 1.68 -13.55
CA MET A 10 18.44 2.77 -13.73
C MET A 10 18.68 3.59 -15.00
N ARG A 11 19.95 3.80 -15.38
CA ARG A 11 20.30 4.45 -16.66
C ARG A 11 19.99 3.56 -17.86
N GLY A 12 20.09 2.23 -17.73
CA GLY A 12 19.71 1.27 -18.77
C GLY A 12 18.20 1.26 -19.09
N LEU A 13 17.36 1.58 -18.10
CA LEU A 13 15.90 1.65 -18.26
C LEU A 13 15.42 2.90 -19.02
N ARG A 14 16.25 3.93 -19.18
CA ARG A 14 15.90 5.17 -19.90
C ARG A 14 15.87 5.01 -21.44
N ARG A 15 15.88 3.79 -21.96
CA ARG A 15 15.77 3.58 -23.42
C ARG A 15 14.34 3.85 -23.87
N PRO A 16 14.13 4.61 -24.96
CA PRO A 16 12.82 4.75 -25.55
C PRO A 16 12.37 3.37 -26.04
N LEU A 17 11.37 2.81 -25.37
CA LEU A 17 10.78 1.52 -25.74
C LEU A 17 9.46 1.82 -26.46
N ALA A 18 9.42 1.58 -27.77
CA ALA A 18 8.16 1.65 -28.50
C ALA A 18 7.29 0.44 -28.09
N PRO A 19 6.04 0.65 -27.67
CA PRO A 19 5.14 -0.46 -27.35
C PRO A 19 4.90 -1.30 -28.61
N ARG A 20 4.91 -2.63 -28.46
CA ARG A 20 4.71 -3.58 -29.58
C ARG A 20 3.32 -3.45 -30.22
N ARG A 21 2.35 -2.92 -29.48
CA ARG A 21 1.00 -2.64 -29.96
C ARG A 21 0.52 -1.34 -29.34
N ASP A 22 0.01 -0.45 -30.17
CA ASP A 22 -0.71 0.73 -29.72
C ASP A 22 -2.08 0.29 -29.17
N LEU A 23 -2.34 0.62 -27.91
CA LEU A 23 -3.61 0.32 -27.24
C LEU A 23 -4.55 1.52 -27.27
N TRP A 24 -4.10 2.68 -27.74
CA TRP A 24 -4.86 3.92 -27.67
C TRP A 24 -6.14 3.85 -28.49
N ALA A 25 -6.06 3.35 -29.72
CA ALA A 25 -7.23 3.13 -30.57
C ALA A 25 -8.27 2.17 -29.93
N ALA A 26 -7.82 1.17 -29.18
CA ALA A 26 -8.72 0.23 -28.49
C ALA A 26 -9.39 0.86 -27.26
N ILE A 27 -8.68 1.76 -26.57
CA ILE A 27 -9.20 2.53 -25.44
C ILE A 27 -10.24 3.55 -25.92
N GLU A 28 -9.95 4.25 -27.01
CA GLU A 28 -10.87 5.21 -27.66
C GLU A 28 -12.18 4.52 -28.07
N ALA A 29 -12.09 3.38 -28.76
CA ALA A 29 -13.27 2.58 -29.09
C ALA A 29 -14.07 2.10 -27.85
N ALA A 30 -13.39 1.77 -26.75
CA ALA A 30 -14.06 1.36 -25.51
C ALA A 30 -14.73 2.53 -24.78
N LEU A 31 -14.19 3.74 -24.91
CA LEU A 31 -14.78 4.98 -24.38
C LEU A 31 -16.01 5.39 -25.17
N ASP A 32 -15.97 5.27 -26.51
CA ASP A 32 -17.11 5.55 -27.39
C ASP A 32 -18.29 4.62 -27.09
N ASP A 33 -18.04 3.31 -26.94
CA ASP A 33 -19.06 2.30 -26.57
C ASP A 33 -19.63 2.55 -25.16
N ALA A 34 -18.81 3.05 -24.23
CA ALA A 34 -19.26 3.45 -22.90
C ALA A 34 -20.08 4.76 -22.91
N GLY A 35 -19.81 5.66 -23.86
CA GLY A 35 -20.51 6.94 -24.05
C GLY A 35 -21.83 6.83 -24.79
N GLN A 36 -22.02 5.79 -25.62
CA GLN A 36 -23.25 5.52 -26.38
C GLN A 36 -24.32 4.76 -25.59
N GLY A 37 -24.24 4.77 -24.25
CA GLY A 37 -25.31 4.33 -23.36
C GLY A 37 -26.52 5.26 -23.41
N ASP A 38 -27.26 5.24 -24.51
CA ASP A 38 -28.56 5.91 -24.64
C ASP A 38 -29.60 5.23 -23.73
N PRO A 39 -30.26 5.94 -22.80
CA PRO A 39 -31.32 5.38 -21.96
C PRO A 39 -32.67 5.19 -22.69
N HIS A 40 -32.77 5.51 -23.98
CA HIS A 40 -34.02 5.50 -24.75
C HIS A 40 -33.96 4.73 -26.09
N ALA A 41 -33.11 3.71 -26.21
CA ALA A 41 -33.21 2.77 -27.33
C ALA A 41 -34.06 1.54 -26.94
N THR A 42 -35.23 1.44 -27.58
CA THR A 42 -36.18 0.34 -27.55
C THR A 42 -35.48 -1.03 -27.66
N ALA A 43 -35.71 -1.90 -26.66
CA ALA A 43 -35.46 -3.35 -26.57
C ALA A 43 -34.26 -3.96 -27.37
N PRO A 44 -33.22 -4.50 -26.70
CA PRO A 44 -32.02 -5.03 -27.35
C PRO A 44 -32.17 -6.48 -27.86
N PRO A 45 -31.41 -6.91 -28.88
CA PRO A 45 -31.15 -8.33 -29.10
C PRO A 45 -30.37 -8.90 -27.91
N ALA A 46 -30.76 -10.10 -27.46
CA ALA A 46 -30.27 -10.75 -26.25
C ALA A 46 -28.73 -10.89 -26.23
N ALA A 47 -28.06 -10.02 -25.48
CA ALA A 47 -26.65 -10.17 -25.16
C ALA A 47 -26.42 -11.45 -24.31
N PRO A 48 -25.33 -12.19 -24.55
CA PRO A 48 -25.11 -13.50 -23.95
C PRO A 48 -25.03 -13.44 -22.41
N PRO A 49 -25.48 -14.50 -21.71
CA PRO A 49 -25.65 -14.51 -20.24
C PRO A 49 -24.36 -14.25 -19.45
N ARG A 50 -23.20 -14.34 -20.11
CA ARG A 50 -21.87 -14.15 -19.52
C ARG A 50 -21.60 -12.70 -19.08
N ARG A 51 -22.18 -11.69 -19.74
CA ARG A 51 -21.94 -10.27 -19.41
C ARG A 51 -22.68 -9.86 -18.12
N ARG A 52 -23.91 -10.34 -17.94
CA ARG A 52 -24.72 -10.10 -16.73
C ARG A 52 -24.11 -10.77 -15.50
N TRP A 53 -23.50 -11.94 -15.68
CA TRP A 53 -22.76 -12.63 -14.63
C TRP A 53 -21.54 -11.86 -14.13
N ARG A 54 -20.79 -11.20 -15.03
CA ARG A 54 -19.63 -10.39 -14.64
C ARG A 54 -20.03 -9.13 -13.87
N VAL A 55 -21.14 -8.50 -14.25
CA VAL A 55 -21.68 -7.33 -13.53
C VAL A 55 -22.17 -7.74 -12.13
N ALA A 56 -22.90 -8.84 -12.02
CA ALA A 56 -23.38 -9.37 -10.74
C ALA A 56 -22.21 -9.78 -9.82
N ALA A 57 -21.18 -10.45 -10.37
CA ALA A 57 -19.97 -10.82 -9.63
C ALA A 57 -19.18 -9.58 -9.16
N GLY A 58 -19.08 -8.53 -9.98
CA GLY A 58 -18.44 -7.28 -9.61
C GLY A 58 -19.16 -6.56 -8.47
N LEU A 59 -20.50 -6.55 -8.49
CA LEU A 59 -21.32 -5.98 -7.42
C LEU A 59 -21.17 -6.75 -6.10
N ALA A 60 -21.23 -8.08 -6.14
CA ALA A 60 -21.03 -8.93 -4.97
C ALA A 60 -19.60 -8.77 -4.39
N ALA A 61 -18.58 -8.73 -5.25
CA ALA A 61 -17.20 -8.49 -4.83
C ALA A 61 -17.03 -7.10 -4.19
N SER A 62 -17.69 -6.06 -4.74
CA SER A 62 -17.63 -4.70 -4.19
C SER A 62 -18.31 -4.60 -2.81
N LEU A 63 -19.43 -5.28 -2.62
CA LEU A 63 -20.12 -5.36 -1.32
C LEU A 63 -19.30 -6.11 -0.27
N LEU A 64 -18.65 -7.23 -0.67
CA LEU A 64 -17.73 -7.96 0.21
C LEU A 64 -16.49 -7.14 0.56
N LEU A 65 -15.95 -6.37 -0.40
CA LEU A 65 -14.81 -5.49 -0.16
C LEU A 65 -15.18 -4.33 0.78
N ALA A 66 -16.31 -3.66 0.54
CA ALA A 66 -16.78 -2.56 1.38
C ALA A 66 -17.15 -3.03 2.80
N GLY A 67 -17.85 -4.16 2.91
CA GLY A 67 -18.19 -4.79 4.19
C GLY A 67 -16.95 -5.30 4.94
N GLY A 68 -16.03 -5.94 4.22
CA GLY A 68 -14.77 -6.46 4.76
C GLY A 68 -13.83 -5.36 5.25
N LEU A 69 -13.67 -4.27 4.49
CA LEU A 69 -12.87 -3.11 4.93
C LEU A 69 -13.52 -2.41 6.12
N GLY A 70 -14.84 -2.20 6.11
CA GLY A 70 -15.55 -1.59 7.23
C GLY A 70 -15.42 -2.42 8.53
N TRP A 71 -15.47 -3.75 8.42
CA TRP A 71 -15.28 -4.65 9.55
C TRP A 71 -13.82 -4.67 10.04
N HIS A 72 -12.85 -4.69 9.12
CA HIS A 72 -11.42 -4.61 9.46
C HIS A 72 -11.06 -3.29 10.14
N TRP A 73 -11.69 -2.17 9.75
CA TRP A 73 -11.47 -0.87 10.39
C TRP A 73 -12.09 -0.78 11.79
N ARG A 74 -13.23 -1.44 12.04
CA ARG A 74 -13.83 -1.56 13.39
C ARG A 74 -13.05 -2.51 14.30
N GLN A 75 -12.33 -3.48 13.73
CA GLN A 75 -11.45 -4.39 14.46
C GLN A 75 -10.04 -3.83 14.65
N VAL A 76 -9.71 -2.64 14.16
CA VAL A 76 -8.54 -1.91 14.70
C VAL A 76 -8.88 -1.64 16.16
N PRO A 77 -8.23 -2.30 17.13
CA PRO A 77 -8.49 -2.02 18.52
C PRO A 77 -8.14 -0.56 18.71
N ALA A 78 -9.07 0.22 19.27
CA ALA A 78 -8.74 1.50 19.85
C ALA A 78 -7.69 1.23 20.93
N THR A 79 -6.42 1.33 20.55
CA THR A 79 -5.32 1.34 21.50
C THR A 79 -5.48 2.62 22.29
N THR A 80 -6.04 2.44 23.49
CA THR A 80 -6.00 3.35 24.63
C THR A 80 -4.66 4.10 24.61
N PRO A 81 -4.64 5.44 24.72
CA PRO A 81 -3.39 6.17 24.80
C PRO A 81 -2.77 5.86 26.16
N LEU A 82 -1.95 4.81 26.21
CA LEU A 82 -0.99 4.64 27.28
C LEU A 82 0.09 5.70 27.07
N ALA A 83 -0.19 6.86 27.63
CA ALA A 83 0.80 7.84 28.02
C ALA A 83 1.78 7.15 28.97
N THR A 84 2.80 6.52 28.40
CA THR A 84 4.04 6.23 29.09
C THR A 84 5.13 6.35 28.05
N ALA A 85 5.64 7.58 27.94
CA ALA A 85 6.95 7.85 27.37
C ALA A 85 8.01 7.17 28.25
N ALA A 86 8.07 5.84 28.19
CA ALA A 86 9.22 5.11 28.67
C ALA A 86 10.40 5.55 27.79
N LYS A 87 11.45 6.07 28.42
CA LYS A 87 12.76 6.21 27.80
C LYS A 87 13.17 4.84 27.27
N LEU A 88 12.89 4.56 25.99
CA LEU A 88 13.39 3.35 25.34
C LEU A 88 14.90 3.51 25.11
N PRO A 89 15.71 2.51 25.46
CA PRO A 89 17.14 2.55 25.22
C PRO A 89 17.42 2.73 23.72
N ALA A 90 18.43 3.53 23.43
CA ALA A 90 18.95 3.79 22.11
C ALA A 90 19.37 2.46 21.44
N SER A 91 18.98 2.28 20.17
CA SER A 91 19.40 1.18 19.29
C SER A 91 19.22 -0.24 19.86
N TRP A 92 18.03 -0.82 19.66
CA TRP A 92 17.87 -2.28 19.81
C TRP A 92 18.57 -3.00 18.65
N LYS A 93 19.42 -3.99 18.96
CA LYS A 93 20.15 -4.80 17.98
C LYS A 93 19.69 -6.27 18.05
N PRO A 94 19.12 -6.84 16.97
CA PRO A 94 18.68 -8.24 16.95
C PRO A 94 19.88 -9.19 17.03
N SER A 95 19.66 -10.37 17.64
CA SER A 95 20.62 -11.49 17.64
C SER A 95 20.71 -12.19 16.28
N ASP A 96 19.59 -12.25 15.54
CA ASP A 96 19.56 -12.80 14.18
C ASP A 96 20.16 -11.78 13.17
N PRO A 97 21.27 -12.13 12.48
CA PRO A 97 21.89 -11.24 11.49
C PRO A 97 20.96 -10.92 10.30
N ARG A 98 19.95 -11.74 10.02
CA ARG A 98 18.99 -11.49 8.94
C ARG A 98 18.07 -10.31 9.24
N LEU A 99 17.83 -10.04 10.53
CA LEU A 99 16.97 -8.95 10.98
C LEU A 99 17.76 -7.67 11.28
N ALA A 100 19.09 -7.75 11.33
CA ALA A 100 19.95 -6.64 11.71
C ALA A 100 19.81 -5.42 10.77
N GLY A 101 19.75 -5.65 9.46
CA GLY A 101 19.59 -4.56 8.48
C GLY A 101 18.26 -3.81 8.64
N ALA A 102 17.16 -4.57 8.73
CA ALA A 102 15.83 -3.99 8.92
C ALA A 102 15.71 -3.21 10.25
N ALA A 103 16.35 -3.71 11.32
CA ALA A 103 16.36 -3.02 12.60
C ALA A 103 17.08 -1.66 12.55
N ILE A 104 18.20 -1.58 11.81
CA ILE A 104 18.95 -0.33 11.62
C ILE A 104 18.12 0.68 10.81
N GLU A 105 17.54 0.25 9.69
CA GLU A 105 16.74 1.12 8.82
C GLU A 105 15.49 1.65 9.53
N LEU A 106 14.77 0.81 10.27
CA LEU A 106 13.59 1.24 11.03
C LEU A 106 13.93 2.20 12.16
N ASP A 107 15.10 2.04 12.81
CA ASP A 107 15.53 2.98 13.85
C ASP A 107 15.91 4.35 13.25
N ALA A 108 16.59 4.35 12.10
CA ALA A 108 16.88 5.57 11.35
C ALA A 108 15.59 6.29 10.90
N ALA A 109 14.65 5.55 10.30
CA ALA A 109 13.35 6.09 9.89
C ALA A 109 12.57 6.68 11.07
N ARG A 110 12.62 6.03 12.24
CA ARG A 110 12.00 6.55 13.47
C ARG A 110 12.63 7.88 13.91
N MET A 111 13.96 7.99 13.87
CA MET A 111 14.66 9.24 14.20
C MET A 111 14.29 10.37 13.23
N GLU A 112 14.25 10.09 11.92
CA GLU A 112 13.85 11.08 10.91
C GLU A 112 12.40 11.53 11.08
N LEU A 113 11.48 10.60 11.37
CA LEU A 113 10.08 10.94 11.65
C LEU A 113 9.93 11.80 12.90
N GLN A 114 10.71 11.52 13.96
CA GLN A 114 10.71 12.36 15.15
C GLN A 114 11.23 13.77 14.85
N MET A 115 12.26 13.91 14.01
CA MET A 115 12.74 15.23 13.58
C MET A 115 11.69 15.95 12.71
N ALA A 116 11.05 15.26 11.77
CA ALA A 116 10.00 15.82 10.94
C ALA A 116 8.78 16.28 11.76
N ILE A 117 8.40 15.53 12.80
CA ILE A 117 7.33 15.92 13.73
C ILE A 117 7.69 17.16 14.53
N ARG A 118 8.96 17.35 14.92
CA ARG A 118 9.39 18.60 15.57
C ARG A 118 9.22 19.81 14.65
N GLN A 119 9.38 19.63 13.34
CA GLN A 119 9.22 20.70 12.35
C GLN A 119 7.74 20.94 12.02
N ALA A 120 6.91 19.90 12.03
CA ALA A 120 5.48 19.95 11.72
C ALA A 120 4.65 19.18 12.77
N PRO A 121 4.47 19.74 13.99
CA PRO A 121 3.84 19.03 15.11
C PRO A 121 2.37 18.69 14.84
N ASP A 122 1.69 19.54 14.08
CA ASP A 122 0.25 19.42 13.80
C ASP A 122 -0.06 18.49 12.61
N SER A 123 0.92 17.74 12.11
CA SER A 123 0.71 16.80 11.01
C SER A 123 0.22 15.43 11.50
N PRO A 124 -1.10 15.11 11.38
CA PRO A 124 -1.62 13.80 11.78
C PRO A 124 -1.10 12.67 10.89
N ALA A 125 -0.59 12.98 9.70
CA ALA A 125 0.01 11.99 8.81
C ALA A 125 1.35 11.47 9.37
N LEU A 126 2.20 12.37 9.87
CA LEU A 126 3.50 12.00 10.46
C LEU A 126 3.32 11.20 11.75
N GLN A 127 2.38 11.61 12.60
CA GLN A 127 2.06 10.86 13.83
C GLN A 127 1.55 9.44 13.53
N ARG A 128 0.67 9.29 12.54
CA ARG A 128 0.21 7.96 12.09
C ARG A 128 1.35 7.11 11.50
N LEU A 129 2.27 7.74 10.76
CA LEU A 129 3.42 7.05 10.19
C LEU A 129 4.42 6.61 11.26
N LEU A 130 4.67 7.43 12.27
CA LEU A 130 5.47 7.06 13.45
C LEU A 130 4.86 5.85 14.16
N GLY A 131 3.56 5.90 14.46
CA GLY A 131 2.88 4.77 15.13
C GLY A 131 2.82 3.48 14.30
N ARG A 132 2.94 3.54 12.96
CA ARG A 132 3.12 2.34 12.13
C ARG A 132 4.54 1.80 12.20
N THR A 133 5.54 2.69 12.16
CA THR A 133 6.96 2.35 12.27
C THR A 133 7.27 1.67 13.62
N GLU A 134 6.70 2.18 14.71
CA GLU A 134 6.83 1.58 16.04
C GLU A 134 6.22 0.17 16.12
N ARG A 135 5.05 -0.03 15.49
CA ARG A 135 4.42 -1.36 15.39
C ARG A 135 5.29 -2.34 14.59
N GLN A 136 5.87 -1.90 13.48
CA GLN A 136 6.81 -2.73 12.70
C GLN A 136 8.05 -3.10 13.51
N GLN A 137 8.60 -2.15 14.30
CA GLN A 137 9.73 -2.42 15.17
C GLN A 137 9.38 -3.43 16.28
N ALA A 138 8.17 -3.34 16.86
CA ALA A 138 7.68 -4.32 17.83
C ALA A 138 7.50 -5.71 17.21
N GLN A 139 7.00 -5.79 15.98
CA GLN A 139 6.85 -7.05 15.25
C GLN A 139 8.22 -7.69 14.94
N LEU A 140 9.21 -6.90 14.53
CA LEU A 140 10.58 -7.40 14.33
C LEU A 140 11.20 -7.92 15.63
N ARG A 141 10.97 -7.25 16.75
CA ARG A 141 11.40 -7.73 18.08
C ARG A 141 10.79 -9.08 18.43
N HIS A 142 9.51 -9.24 18.14
CA HIS A 142 8.82 -10.53 18.36
C HIS A 142 9.42 -11.64 17.49
N LEU A 143 9.65 -11.38 16.20
CA LEU A 143 10.28 -12.35 15.30
C LEU A 143 11.70 -12.70 15.75
N ALA A 144 12.49 -11.72 16.17
CA ALA A 144 13.83 -11.95 16.71
C ALA A 144 13.81 -12.80 17.98
N GLY A 145 12.80 -12.63 18.84
CA GLY A 145 12.62 -13.44 20.05
C GLY A 145 12.15 -14.88 19.77
N GLN A 146 11.57 -15.15 18.60
CA GLN A 146 11.19 -16.50 18.17
C GLN A 146 12.30 -17.24 17.40
N ALA A 147 13.26 -16.50 16.85
CA ALA A 147 14.36 -17.03 16.04
C ALA A 147 15.66 -17.31 16.84
N GLY A 148 15.69 -16.95 18.12
CA GLY A 148 16.77 -17.25 19.07
C GLY A 148 16.43 -18.44 19.96
#